data_AF-A0A509LMV4-F1
#
_entry.id   AF-A0A509LMV4-F1
#
_cell.length_a   1.000
_cell.length_b   1.000
_cell.length_c   1.000
_cell.angle_alpha   90.00
_cell.angle_beta   90.00
_cell.angle_gamma   90.00
#
_symmetry.space_group_name_H-M   'P 1'
#
loop_
_entity.id
_entity.type
_entity.pdbx_description
1 polymer ?
#
loop_
_entity_poly.entity_id
_entity_poly.type
_entity_poly.pdbx_seq_one_letter_code
_entity_poly.pdbx_strand_id
1 'polypeptide(L)'
;MDNPVDNKPVILEQEKKFAARLAGLVLVKPKLSAWMIFIPFIFIFYFQDFSKYKKQRKEFMDNWLLSRKKALNEAEDAKDEGRKTDTQYLAKQANLKPKVTGKYNRLLEIMANHYTLLLNAGGDTYETLVRSAYKNRQGEFLFFINQVSDAEKALNKALAPGLRKTSEGVGSTIKKIEKGSEELRRQDVKKIFVSEK
;
A
#
# COMPACT_ATOMS: atom_id res chain seq x y z
N MET A 1 32.91 -10.86 10.38
CA MET A 1 31.98 -9.71 10.47
C MET A 1 30.99 -9.90 9.35
N ASP A 2 29.81 -10.46 9.64
CA ASP A 2 28.74 -10.54 8.65
C ASP A 2 28.29 -9.12 8.34
N ASN A 3 28.30 -8.78 7.05
CA ASN A 3 27.70 -7.55 6.56
C ASN A 3 26.22 -7.59 7.01
N PRO A 4 25.67 -6.57 7.70
CA PRO A 4 24.27 -6.60 8.07
C PRO A 4 23.44 -6.81 6.80
N VAL A 5 22.67 -7.90 6.77
CA VAL A 5 21.79 -8.20 5.64
C VAL A 5 20.88 -6.99 5.45
N ASP A 6 20.98 -6.34 4.30
CA ASP A 6 20.12 -5.23 3.95
C ASP A 6 18.71 -5.79 3.69
N ASN A 7 17.82 -5.61 4.67
CA ASN A 7 16.43 -6.08 4.62
C ASN A 7 15.56 -5.18 3.73
N LYS A 8 15.98 -3.96 3.42
CA LYS A 8 15.16 -2.98 2.68
C LYS A 8 14.76 -3.47 1.28
N PRO A 9 15.66 -4.08 0.47
CA PRO A 9 15.30 -4.66 -0.82
C PRO A 9 14.18 -5.71 -0.72
N VAL A 10 14.24 -6.60 0.27
CA VAL A 10 13.25 -7.67 0.50
C VAL A 10 11.89 -7.06 0.84
N ILE A 11 11.87 -6.07 1.74
CA ILE A 11 10.65 -5.35 2.12
C ILE A 11 10.05 -4.61 0.91
N LEU A 12 10.88 -3.88 0.17
CA LEU A 12 10.43 -3.11 -0.99
C LEU A 12 9.93 -4.01 -2.14
N GLU A 13 10.55 -5.17 -2.34
CA GLU A 13 10.08 -6.15 -3.32
C GLU A 13 8.69 -6.68 -2.94
N GLN A 14 8.46 -6.98 -1.67
CA GLN A 14 7.15 -7.40 -1.19
C GLN A 14 6.08 -6.32 -1.41
N GLU A 15 6.38 -5.05 -1.12
CA GLU A 15 5.46 -3.93 -1.37
C GLU A 15 5.13 -3.79 -2.86
N LYS A 16 6.12 -3.97 -3.75
CA LYS A 16 5.90 -3.97 -5.21
C LYS A 16 5.00 -5.13 -5.64
N LYS A 17 5.24 -6.34 -5.11
CA LYS A 17 4.42 -7.53 -5.36
C LYS A 17 2.98 -7.31 -4.88
N PHE A 18 2.80 -6.71 -3.70
CA PHE A 18 1.48 -6.35 -3.17
C PHE A 18 0.77 -5.34 -4.08
N ALA A 19 1.42 -4.23 -4.44
CA ALA A 19 0.87 -3.20 -5.32
C ALA A 19 0.45 -3.77 -6.68
N ALA A 20 1.27 -4.67 -7.25
CA ALA A 20 0.99 -5.34 -8.52
C ALA A 20 -0.24 -6.25 -8.46
N ARG A 21 -0.41 -7.03 -7.38
CA ARG A 21 -1.59 -7.87 -7.13
C ARG A 21 -2.84 -7.00 -6.95
N LEU A 22 -2.74 -5.94 -6.14
CA LEU A 22 -3.85 -5.03 -5.88
C LEU A 22 -4.31 -4.31 -7.15
N ALA A 23 -3.37 -3.82 -7.97
CA ALA A 23 -3.68 -3.22 -9.26
C ALA A 23 -4.46 -4.19 -10.17
N GLY A 24 -4.14 -5.49 -10.14
CA GLY A 24 -4.87 -6.52 -10.89
C GLY A 24 -6.31 -6.74 -10.41
N LEU A 25 -6.60 -6.51 -9.12
CA LEU A 25 -7.95 -6.60 -8.57
C LEU A 25 -8.79 -5.34 -8.82
N VAL A 26 -8.13 -4.17 -8.81
CA VAL A 26 -8.81 -2.87 -8.91
C VAL A 26 -9.03 -2.46 -10.36
N LEU A 27 -8.02 -2.67 -11.23
CA LEU A 27 -8.06 -2.25 -12.63
C LEU A 27 -8.69 -3.34 -13.48
N VAL A 28 -9.80 -3.01 -14.13
CA VAL A 28 -10.46 -3.90 -15.10
C VAL A 28 -9.50 -4.09 -16.28
N LYS A 29 -9.06 -5.33 -16.54
CA LYS A 29 -8.39 -5.64 -17.80
C LYS A 29 -9.37 -5.35 -18.95
N PRO A 30 -8.97 -4.62 -20.01
CA PRO A 30 -9.84 -4.45 -21.16
C PRO A 30 -10.19 -5.85 -21.70
N LYS A 31 -11.48 -6.22 -21.65
CA LYS A 31 -11.96 -7.42 -22.32
C LYS A 31 -11.87 -7.13 -23.83
N LEU A 32 -11.10 -7.91 -24.58
CA LEU A 32 -10.92 -7.79 -26.03
C LEU A 32 -12.20 -8.09 -26.86
N SER A 33 -13.39 -8.11 -26.26
CA SER A 33 -14.61 -8.59 -26.91
C SER A 33 -15.82 -7.64 -26.79
N ALA A 34 -15.62 -6.36 -26.50
CA ALA A 34 -16.72 -5.39 -26.41
C ALA A 34 -16.65 -4.34 -27.53
N TRP A 35 -16.71 -4.80 -28.76
CA TRP A 35 -17.19 -4.01 -29.90
C TRP A 35 -18.52 -4.61 -30.35
N MET A 36 -19.62 -4.05 -29.84
CA MET A 36 -20.92 -3.89 -30.48
C MET A 36 -21.94 -3.48 -29.42
N ILE A 37 -22.07 -2.16 -29.21
CA ILE A 37 -23.35 -1.45 -29.07
C ILE A 37 -23.02 0.05 -29.07
N PHE A 38 -23.50 0.69 -30.12
CA PHE A 38 -23.48 2.13 -30.38
C PHE A 38 -24.61 2.76 -29.57
N ILE A 39 -24.33 3.70 -28.66
CA ILE A 39 -25.32 4.70 -28.21
C ILE A 39 -24.59 6.04 -28.02
N PRO A 40 -25.07 7.15 -28.62
CA PRO A 40 -24.50 8.47 -28.46
C PRO A 40 -25.02 9.13 -27.17
N PHE A 41 -24.16 9.92 -26.52
CA PHE A 41 -24.39 10.74 -25.32
C PHE A 41 -24.22 10.03 -23.95
N ILE A 42 -22.98 9.96 -23.46
CA ILE A 42 -22.46 10.67 -22.26
C ILE A 42 -20.92 10.47 -22.19
N PHE A 43 -20.21 11.59 -22.22
CA PHE A 43 -18.78 11.84 -22.04
C PHE A 43 -18.32 11.38 -20.63
N ILE A 44 -17.20 10.72 -20.33
CA ILE A 44 -15.90 10.42 -20.94
C ILE A 44 -15.44 9.07 -20.38
N PHE A 45 -15.12 8.09 -21.23
CA PHE A 45 -13.96 7.17 -21.11
C PHE A 45 -13.93 6.35 -22.41
N TYR A 46 -13.57 7.01 -23.51
CA TYR A 46 -13.51 6.36 -24.82
C TYR A 46 -12.25 5.49 -24.95
N PHE A 47 -12.56 4.21 -25.10
CA PHE A 47 -11.82 3.10 -25.70
C PHE A 47 -10.64 3.47 -26.60
N GLN A 48 -9.45 3.08 -26.15
CA GLN A 48 -8.31 2.54 -26.90
C GLN A 48 -7.29 2.06 -25.83
N ASP A 49 -6.40 1.12 -26.18
CA ASP A 49 -5.07 0.95 -25.59
C ASP A 49 -4.82 -0.02 -24.41
N PHE A 50 -4.21 -1.16 -24.76
CA PHE A 50 -3.28 -1.88 -23.87
C PHE A 50 -2.20 -0.95 -23.27
N SER A 51 -1.79 0.11 -23.98
CA SER A 51 -0.82 1.12 -23.49
C SER A 51 -1.39 1.97 -22.35
N LYS A 52 -2.68 2.32 -22.37
CA LYS A 52 -3.37 3.02 -21.27
C LYS A 52 -3.52 2.11 -20.04
N TYR A 53 -3.82 0.83 -20.21
CA TYR A 53 -3.84 -0.11 -19.07
C TYR A 53 -2.46 -0.24 -18.40
N LYS A 54 -1.39 -0.36 -19.20
CA LYS A 54 -0.01 -0.38 -18.67
C LYS A 54 0.34 0.93 -17.94
N LYS A 55 -0.04 2.08 -18.49
CA LYS A 55 0.17 3.40 -17.89
C LYS A 55 -0.61 3.54 -16.56
N GLN A 56 -1.90 3.24 -16.56
CA GLN A 56 -2.76 3.29 -15.35
C GLN A 56 -2.27 2.33 -14.26
N ARG A 57 -1.84 1.12 -14.64
CA ARG A 57 -1.25 0.16 -13.70
C ARG A 57 0.03 0.70 -13.07
N LYS A 58 0.90 1.30 -13.87
CA LYS A 58 2.13 1.94 -13.38
C LYS A 58 1.80 3.09 -12.42
N GLU A 59 0.94 4.02 -12.82
CA GLU A 59 0.50 5.15 -11.98
C GLU A 59 -0.15 4.69 -10.67
N PHE A 60 -0.98 3.66 -10.71
CA PHE A 60 -1.57 3.06 -9.51
C PHE A 60 -0.48 2.53 -8.57
N MET A 61 0.47 1.75 -9.10
CA MET A 61 1.56 1.19 -8.31
C MET A 61 2.46 2.29 -7.73
N ASP A 62 2.79 3.32 -8.50
CA ASP A 62 3.62 4.43 -8.05
C ASP A 62 2.92 5.21 -6.92
N ASN A 63 1.63 5.48 -7.06
CA ASN A 63 0.82 6.15 -6.03
C ASN A 63 0.68 5.31 -4.76
N TRP A 64 0.44 4.00 -4.90
CA TRP A 64 0.41 3.09 -3.75
C TRP A 64 1.75 3.09 -3.03
N LEU A 65 2.84 2.87 -3.76
CA LEU A 65 4.19 2.74 -3.21
C LEU A 65 4.74 4.04 -2.63
N LEU A 66 4.22 5.21 -3.02
CA LEU A 66 4.72 6.50 -2.56
C LEU A 66 4.77 6.60 -1.03
N SER A 67 3.65 6.32 -0.36
CA SER A 67 3.58 6.39 1.11
C SER A 67 4.46 5.34 1.79
N ARG A 68 4.52 4.13 1.22
CA ARG A 68 5.30 3.01 1.75
C ARG A 68 6.79 3.23 1.63
N LYS A 69 7.26 3.71 0.48
CA LYS A 69 8.67 4.09 0.26
C LYS A 69 9.08 5.21 1.19
N LYS A 70 8.23 6.23 1.38
CA LYS A 70 8.51 7.31 2.34
C LYS A 70 8.70 6.78 3.76
N ALA A 71 7.77 5.96 4.23
CA ALA A 71 7.85 5.37 5.57
C ALA A 71 9.03 4.40 5.72
N LEU A 72 9.36 3.61 4.69
CA LEU A 72 10.48 2.67 4.70
C LEU A 72 11.83 3.39 4.70
N ASN A 73 11.99 4.41 3.86
CA ASN A 73 13.20 5.23 3.84
C ASN A 73 13.41 5.91 5.19
N GLU A 74 12.36 6.52 5.74
CA GLU A 74 12.44 7.15 7.06
C GLU A 74 12.77 6.16 8.18
N ALA A 75 12.24 4.93 8.12
CA ALA A 75 12.56 3.88 9.08
C ALA A 75 14.03 3.44 9.00
N GLU A 76 14.61 3.43 7.80
CA GLU A 76 16.03 3.15 7.58
C GLU A 76 16.90 4.33 8.04
N ASP A 77 16.63 5.55 7.56
CA ASP A 77 17.35 6.76 7.94
C ASP A 77 17.36 6.92 9.48
N ALA A 78 16.21 6.71 10.12
CA ALA A 78 16.11 6.78 11.58
C ALA A 78 16.92 5.69 12.29
N LYS A 79 16.97 4.47 11.73
CA LYS A 79 17.77 3.36 12.27
C LYS A 79 19.27 3.67 12.14
N ASP A 80 19.71 4.13 10.98
CA ASP A 80 21.11 4.43 10.69
C ASP A 80 21.62 5.62 11.53
N GLU A 81 20.78 6.62 11.75
CA GLU A 81 21.07 7.78 12.58
C GLU A 81 20.83 7.54 14.09
N GLY A 82 20.29 6.38 14.49
CA GLY A 82 19.99 6.07 15.89
C GLY A 82 18.90 6.95 16.52
N ARG A 83 17.99 7.50 15.69
CA ARG A 83 16.90 8.37 16.11
C ARG A 83 15.54 7.68 16.01
N LYS A 84 14.49 8.37 16.48
CA LYS A 84 13.10 7.96 16.21
C LYS A 84 12.67 8.47 14.84
N THR A 85 11.72 7.77 14.23
CA THR A 85 11.10 8.18 12.96
C THR A 85 10.29 9.46 13.14
N ASP A 86 10.51 10.46 12.28
CA ASP A 86 9.74 11.70 12.21
C ASP A 86 8.71 11.66 11.08
N THR A 87 7.67 10.85 11.30
CA THR A 87 6.56 10.73 10.35
C THR A 87 5.74 12.03 10.23
N GLN A 88 5.80 12.90 11.25
CA GLN A 88 5.08 14.17 11.27
C GLN A 88 5.67 15.15 10.26
N TYR A 89 7.00 15.21 10.17
CA TYR A 89 7.69 15.98 9.14
C TYR A 89 7.32 15.49 7.73
N LEU A 90 7.37 14.17 7.48
CA LEU A 90 6.97 13.59 6.19
C LEU A 90 5.52 13.90 5.80
N ALA A 91 4.61 13.86 6.77
CA ALA A 91 3.20 14.16 6.53
C ALA A 91 2.99 15.64 6.17
N LYS A 92 3.71 16.56 6.82
CA LYS A 92 3.66 18.00 6.51
C LYS A 92 4.13 18.29 5.09
N GLN A 93 5.18 17.62 4.62
CA GLN A 93 5.67 17.78 3.24
C GLN A 93 4.64 17.44 2.15
N ALA A 94 3.59 16.67 2.47
CA ALA A 94 2.53 16.35 1.52
C ALA A 94 1.59 17.53 1.23
N ASN A 95 1.70 18.64 1.98
CA ASN A 95 0.90 19.87 1.79
C ASN A 95 -0.62 19.62 1.71
N LEU A 96 -1.10 18.66 2.50
CA LEU A 96 -2.52 18.31 2.59
C LEU A 96 -3.26 19.25 3.56
N LYS A 97 -4.59 19.29 3.45
CA LYS A 97 -5.43 19.99 4.44
C LYS A 97 -5.17 19.42 5.84
N PRO A 98 -5.18 20.22 6.93
CA PRO A 98 -4.79 19.77 8.27
C PRO A 98 -5.47 18.46 8.73
N LYS A 99 -6.79 18.34 8.49
CA LYS A 99 -7.58 17.13 8.83
C LYS A 99 -7.12 15.88 8.08
N VAL A 100 -6.63 16.02 6.85
CA VAL A 100 -6.09 14.94 6.03
C VAL A 100 -4.65 14.63 6.44
N THR A 101 -3.84 15.66 6.72
CA THR A 101 -2.45 15.52 7.18
C THR A 101 -2.35 14.65 8.43
N GLY A 102 -3.22 14.84 9.41
CA GLY A 102 -3.24 13.99 10.61
C GLY A 102 -3.54 12.51 10.32
N LYS A 103 -4.44 12.23 9.36
CA LYS A 103 -4.76 10.85 8.94
C LYS A 103 -3.63 10.23 8.13
N TYR A 104 -2.97 11.02 7.29
CA TYR A 104 -1.81 10.58 6.53
C TYR A 104 -0.62 10.29 7.46
N ASN A 105 -0.37 11.15 8.45
CA ASN A 105 0.64 10.92 9.48
C ASN A 105 0.43 9.60 10.21
N ARG A 106 -0.80 9.31 10.64
CA ARG A 106 -1.12 8.05 11.33
C ARG A 106 -0.82 6.82 10.45
N LEU A 107 -1.10 6.89 9.15
CA LEU A 107 -0.73 5.82 8.23
C LEU A 107 0.80 5.67 8.14
N LEU A 108 1.54 6.77 7.97
CA LEU A 108 3.00 6.75 7.89
C LEU A 108 3.62 6.17 9.16
N GLU A 109 3.13 6.57 10.34
CA GLU A 109 3.60 6.07 11.64
C GLU A 109 3.43 4.55 11.77
N ILE A 110 2.24 4.02 11.44
CA ILE A 110 1.99 2.57 11.48
C ILE A 110 2.94 1.82 10.54
N MET A 111 3.14 2.34 9.33
CA MET A 111 4.03 1.72 8.34
C MET A 111 5.50 1.80 8.77
N ALA A 112 5.95 2.96 9.26
CA ALA A 112 7.32 3.18 9.70
C ALA A 112 7.67 2.26 10.88
N ASN A 113 6.78 2.15 11.88
CA ASN A 113 6.96 1.22 13.00
C ASN A 113 7.09 -0.23 12.51
N HIS A 114 6.23 -0.67 11.59
CA HIS A 114 6.31 -2.01 10.99
C HIS A 114 7.65 -2.22 10.28
N TYR A 115 8.09 -1.26 9.46
CA TYR A 115 9.36 -1.36 8.75
C TYR A 115 10.57 -1.34 9.67
N THR A 116 10.57 -0.53 10.73
CA THR A 116 11.62 -0.57 11.76
C THR A 116 11.71 -1.96 12.39
N LEU A 117 10.58 -2.64 12.65
CA LEU A 117 10.62 -4.02 13.15
C LEU A 117 11.26 -4.97 12.11
N LEU A 118 10.89 -4.87 10.83
CA LEU A 118 11.44 -5.74 9.78
C LEU A 118 12.93 -5.45 9.49
N LEU A 119 13.35 -4.19 9.50
CA LEU A 119 14.75 -3.77 9.29
C LEU A 119 15.69 -4.23 10.41
N ASN A 120 15.14 -4.57 11.59
CA ASN A 120 15.88 -5.10 12.73
C ASN A 120 15.65 -6.60 12.95
N ALA A 121 14.87 -7.25 12.09
CA ALA A 121 14.59 -8.68 12.17
C ALA A 121 15.62 -9.50 11.40
N GLY A 122 15.79 -10.77 11.81
CA GLY A 122 16.60 -11.74 11.08
C GLY A 122 15.76 -12.51 10.05
N GLY A 123 16.27 -12.64 8.83
CA GLY A 123 15.63 -13.40 7.75
C GLY A 123 16.10 -12.97 6.37
N ASP A 124 15.99 -13.86 5.39
CA ASP A 124 16.34 -13.63 3.98
C ASP A 124 15.11 -13.44 3.07
N THR A 125 13.93 -13.83 3.59
CA THR A 125 12.63 -13.69 2.92
C THR A 125 11.69 -12.84 3.75
N TYR A 126 10.72 -12.20 3.10
CA TYR A 126 9.73 -11.37 3.81
C TYR A 126 8.97 -12.16 4.88
N GLU A 127 8.63 -13.42 4.60
CA GLU A 127 7.97 -14.33 5.53
C GLU A 127 8.81 -14.55 6.79
N THR A 128 10.11 -14.81 6.64
CA THR A 128 11.04 -14.98 7.77
C THR A 128 11.24 -13.68 8.55
N LEU A 129 11.33 -12.53 7.87
CA LEU A 129 11.42 -11.22 8.51
C LEU A 129 10.19 -10.91 9.36
N VAL A 130 8.99 -11.12 8.83
CA VAL A 130 7.74 -10.92 9.59
C VAL A 130 7.68 -11.85 10.79
N ARG A 131 7.99 -13.14 10.61
CA ARG A 131 8.01 -14.11 11.71
C ARG A 131 9.00 -13.72 12.80
N SER A 132 10.20 -13.30 12.45
CA SER A 132 11.22 -12.84 13.40
C SER A 132 10.81 -11.54 14.11
N ALA A 133 10.39 -10.51 13.36
CA ALA A 133 9.93 -9.22 13.88
C ALA A 133 8.78 -9.34 14.88
N TYR A 134 7.84 -10.23 14.61
CA TYR A 134 6.64 -10.45 15.44
C TYR A 134 6.76 -11.68 16.34
N LYS A 135 7.96 -12.25 16.52
CA LYS A 135 8.25 -13.39 17.41
C LYS A 135 7.32 -14.59 17.19
N ASN A 136 7.01 -14.90 15.94
CA ASN A 136 6.05 -15.93 15.51
C ASN A 136 4.61 -15.75 16.02
N ARG A 137 4.26 -14.59 16.59
CA ARG A 137 2.92 -14.31 17.10
C ARG A 137 2.04 -13.75 15.98
N GLN A 138 1.27 -14.62 15.33
CA GLN A 138 0.31 -14.24 14.28
C GLN A 138 -0.64 -13.11 14.74
N GLY A 139 -1.06 -13.11 16.01
CA GLY A 139 -1.93 -12.08 16.58
C GLY A 139 -1.35 -10.65 16.52
N GLU A 140 -0.06 -10.49 16.77
CA GLU A 140 0.62 -9.18 16.73
C GLU A 140 0.72 -8.65 15.29
N PHE A 141 1.00 -9.53 14.33
CA PHE A 141 0.99 -9.17 12.93
C PHE A 141 -0.42 -8.84 12.43
N LEU A 142 -1.44 -9.61 12.85
CA LEU A 142 -2.85 -9.31 12.57
C LEU A 142 -3.27 -7.96 13.14
N PHE A 143 -2.80 -7.60 14.33
CA PHE A 143 -3.04 -6.28 14.92
C PHE A 143 -2.47 -5.16 14.05
N PHE A 144 -1.24 -5.30 13.54
CA PHE A 144 -0.67 -4.37 12.55
C PHE A 144 -1.54 -4.28 11.28
N ILE A 145 -1.95 -5.42 10.71
CA ILE A 145 -2.78 -5.50 9.49
C ILE A 145 -4.12 -4.77 9.66
N ASN A 146 -4.74 -4.88 10.84
CA ASN A 146 -5.97 -4.16 11.16
C ASN A 146 -5.71 -2.65 11.27
N GLN A 147 -4.66 -2.25 12.00
CA GLN A 147 -4.30 -0.83 12.14
C GLN A 147 -4.05 -0.15 10.79
N VAL A 148 -3.30 -0.78 9.87
CA VAL A 148 -3.04 -0.20 8.54
C VAL A 148 -4.33 -0.10 7.73
N SER A 149 -5.19 -1.12 7.78
CA SER A 149 -6.46 -1.12 7.04
C SER A 149 -7.40 0.00 7.53
N ASP A 150 -7.46 0.22 8.83
CA ASP A 150 -8.27 1.29 9.42
C ASP A 150 -7.71 2.68 9.13
N ALA A 151 -6.38 2.85 9.18
CA ALA A 151 -5.72 4.11 8.83
C ALA A 151 -5.93 4.48 7.36
N GLU A 152 -5.86 3.50 6.45
CA GLU A 152 -6.15 3.70 5.02
C GLU A 152 -7.59 4.13 4.78
N LYS A 153 -8.57 3.43 5.37
CA LYS A 153 -9.99 3.79 5.27
C LYS A 153 -10.25 5.20 5.79
N ALA A 154 -9.64 5.55 6.93
CA ALA A 154 -9.79 6.87 7.52
C ALA A 154 -9.19 7.97 6.61
N LEU A 155 -8.04 7.72 5.99
CA LEU A 155 -7.42 8.62 5.03
C LEU A 155 -8.26 8.75 3.74
N ASN A 156 -8.71 7.63 3.17
CA ASN A 156 -9.58 7.60 2.00
C ASN A 156 -10.88 8.37 2.24
N LYS A 157 -11.52 8.19 3.41
CA LYS A 157 -12.72 8.93 3.81
C LYS A 157 -12.46 10.44 3.89
N ALA A 158 -11.28 10.85 4.34
CA ALA A 158 -10.89 12.26 4.42
C ALA A 158 -10.61 12.87 3.03
N LEU A 159 -10.06 12.08 2.10
CA LEU A 159 -9.76 12.49 0.72
C LEU A 159 -10.98 12.48 -0.20
N ALA A 160 -11.94 11.57 0.04
CA ALA A 160 -13.08 11.31 -0.85
C ALA A 160 -13.89 12.56 -1.24
N PRO A 161 -14.20 13.52 -0.33
CA PRO A 161 -14.95 14.73 -0.71
C PRO A 161 -14.22 15.60 -1.73
N GLY A 162 -12.88 15.67 -1.67
CA GLY A 162 -12.08 16.41 -2.65
C GLY A 162 -12.06 15.71 -4.00
N LEU A 163 -11.89 14.39 -4.00
CA LEU A 163 -11.80 13.58 -5.21
C LEU A 163 -13.13 13.46 -5.97
N ARG A 164 -14.26 13.39 -5.26
CA ARG A 164 -15.60 13.33 -5.88
C ARG A 164 -15.95 14.59 -6.68
N LYS A 165 -15.32 15.73 -6.38
CA LYS A 165 -15.47 16.96 -7.18
C LYS A 165 -14.75 16.88 -8.52
N THR A 166 -13.81 15.95 -8.67
CA THR A 166 -12.91 15.84 -9.82
C THR A 166 -13.31 14.71 -10.77
N SER A 167 -13.98 13.65 -10.27
CA SER A 167 -14.42 12.53 -11.11
C SER A 167 -15.60 11.79 -10.49
N GLU A 168 -16.55 11.40 -11.34
CA GLU A 168 -17.57 10.41 -10.99
C GLU A 168 -16.92 9.03 -10.77
N GLY A 169 -17.58 8.15 -10.03
CA GLY A 169 -17.10 6.77 -9.79
C GLY A 169 -16.00 6.61 -8.73
N VAL A 170 -15.38 7.69 -8.24
CA VAL A 170 -14.32 7.68 -7.20
C VAL A 170 -14.67 6.81 -5.99
N GLY A 171 -15.91 6.92 -5.49
CA GLY A 171 -16.36 6.15 -4.33
C GLY A 171 -16.37 4.64 -4.56
N SER A 172 -16.66 4.20 -5.79
CA SER A 172 -16.63 2.78 -6.15
C SER A 172 -15.20 2.26 -6.24
N THR A 173 -14.28 3.07 -6.79
CA THR A 173 -12.86 2.75 -6.90
C THR A 173 -12.20 2.63 -5.52
N ILE A 174 -12.46 3.60 -4.62
CA ILE A 174 -11.97 3.55 -3.23
C ILE A 174 -12.42 2.25 -2.54
N LYS A 175 -13.71 1.90 -2.65
CA LYS A 175 -14.24 0.65 -2.07
C LYS A 175 -13.59 -0.60 -2.66
N LYS A 176 -13.29 -0.62 -3.97
CA LYS A 176 -12.56 -1.74 -4.61
C LYS A 176 -11.14 -1.86 -4.07
N ILE A 177 -10.44 -0.75 -3.89
CA ILE A 177 -9.09 -0.71 -3.32
C ILE A 177 -9.11 -1.27 -1.89
N GLU A 178 -10.01 -0.77 -1.04
CA GLU A 178 -10.13 -1.20 0.36
C GLU A 178 -10.45 -2.70 0.49
N LYS A 179 -11.43 -3.20 -0.27
CA LYS A 179 -11.75 -4.63 -0.26
C LYS A 179 -10.61 -5.48 -0.80
N GLY A 180 -9.98 -5.04 -1.89
CA GLY A 180 -8.86 -5.75 -2.52
C GLY A 180 -7.64 -5.82 -1.60
N SER A 181 -7.31 -4.74 -0.90
CA SER A 181 -6.15 -4.72 0.00
C SER A 181 -6.38 -5.59 1.24
N GLU A 182 -7.57 -5.56 1.83
CA GLU A 182 -7.92 -6.46 2.94
C GLU A 182 -7.83 -7.93 2.56
N GLU A 183 -8.34 -8.30 1.38
CA GLU A 183 -8.31 -9.67 0.91
C GLU A 183 -6.88 -10.16 0.68
N LEU A 184 -6.03 -9.34 0.04
CA LEU A 184 -4.62 -9.67 -0.16
C LEU A 184 -3.87 -9.80 1.17
N ARG A 185 -4.15 -8.94 2.15
CA ARG A 185 -3.55 -9.05 3.49
C ARG A 185 -3.95 -10.34 4.20
N ARG A 186 -5.22 -10.75 4.10
CA ARG A 186 -5.67 -12.05 4.63
C ARG A 186 -4.93 -13.22 3.99
N GLN A 187 -4.69 -13.16 2.68
CA GLN A 187 -3.89 -14.17 1.97
C GLN A 187 -2.43 -14.16 2.43
N ASP A 188 -1.83 -12.99 2.61
CA ASP A 188 -0.46 -12.85 3.09
C ASP A 188 -0.29 -13.41 4.51
N VAL A 189 -1.24 -13.14 5.43
CA VAL A 189 -1.23 -13.74 6.78
C VAL A 189 -1.24 -15.27 6.71
N LYS A 190 -2.12 -15.85 5.88
CA LYS A 190 -2.18 -17.31 5.68
C LYS A 190 -0.85 -17.83 5.13
N LYS A 191 -0.28 -17.17 4.13
CA LYS A 191 1.01 -17.58 3.55
C LYS A 191 2.15 -17.55 4.58
N ILE A 192 2.21 -16.52 5.41
CA ILE A 192 3.29 -16.32 6.39
C ILE A 192 3.19 -17.30 7.57
N PHE A 193 1.98 -17.61 8.06
CA PHE A 193 1.80 -18.35 9.32
C PHE A 193 1.18 -19.74 9.19
N VAL A 194 0.61 -20.11 8.03
CA VAL A 194 -0.04 -21.42 7.83
C VAL A 194 0.82 -22.37 6.98
N SER A 195 1.89 -21.91 6.33
CA SER A 195 2.78 -22.79 5.54
C SER A 195 3.72 -23.69 6.36
N GLU A 196 3.53 -23.75 7.69
CA GLU A 196 4.19 -24.72 8.56
C GLU A 196 3.16 -25.78 8.97
N LYS A 197 2.97 -26.76 8.10
CA LYS A 197 2.49 -28.11 8.46
C LYS A 197 3.34 -29.13 7.73
#